data_AF-A0A2V6ISR9-F1
#
_entry.id   AF-A0A2V6ISR9-F1
#
_cell.length_a   1.000
_cell.length_b   1.000
_cell.length_c   1.000
_cell.angle_alpha   90.00
_cell.angle_beta   90.00
_cell.angle_gamma   90.00
#
_symmetry.space_group_name_H-M   'P 1'
#
loop_
_entity.id
_entity.type
_entity.pdbx_description
1 polymer ?
#
loop_
_entity_poly.entity_id
_entity_poly.type
_entity_poly.pdbx_seq_one_letter_code
_entity_poly.pdbx_strand_id
1 'polypeptide(L)'
;MPGIDGLELCRRIRAEEASGFAYIMLITARTGKANYLDAMNSGVDDFITKPFEKDQLLARVRVATRILGLHESLRLANTDLEHRVHERTAELQKALRAKSEFLSRASHELRT
;
A
#
# COMPACT_ATOMS: atom_id res chain seq x y z
N MET A 1 -24.12 2.43 -15.93
CA MET A 1 -23.80 3.87 -16.07
C MET A 1 -23.76 4.17 -17.55
N PRO A 2 -24.52 5.14 -18.08
CA PRO A 2 -24.38 5.53 -19.47
C PRO A 2 -22.97 6.12 -19.67
N GLY A 3 -22.23 5.61 -20.65
CA GLY A 3 -20.97 6.21 -21.11
C GLY A 3 -19.66 5.75 -20.44
N ILE A 4 -19.70 4.99 -19.34
CA ILE A 4 -18.49 4.45 -18.69
C ILE A 4 -18.67 2.96 -18.38
N ASP A 5 -17.73 2.14 -18.84
CA ASP A 5 -17.62 0.74 -18.45
C ASP A 5 -17.01 0.64 -17.05
N GLY A 6 -17.72 -0.01 -16.13
CA GLY A 6 -17.29 -0.12 -14.73
C GLY A 6 -15.96 -0.88 -14.59
N LEU A 7 -15.69 -1.85 -15.46
CA LEU A 7 -14.41 -2.59 -15.44
C LEU A 7 -13.24 -1.72 -15.90
N GLU A 8 -13.47 -0.88 -16.91
CA GLU A 8 -12.48 0.09 -17.37
C GLU A 8 -12.16 1.12 -16.30
N LEU A 9 -13.16 1.59 -15.57
CA LEU A 9 -12.96 2.47 -14.42
C LEU A 9 -12.09 1.80 -13.35
N CYS A 10 -12.35 0.52 -13.02
CA CYS A 10 -11.55 -0.22 -12.04
C CYS A 10 -10.08 -0.32 -12.48
N ARG A 11 -9.83 -0.63 -13.76
CA ARG A 11 -8.47 -0.67 -14.32
C ARG A 11 -7.75 0.67 -14.19
N ARG A 12 -8.44 1.79 -14.44
CA ARG A 12 -7.86 3.13 -14.32
C ARG A 12 -7.52 3.47 -12.87
N ILE A 13 -8.43 3.19 -11.93
CA ILE A 13 -8.18 3.41 -10.50
C ILE A 13 -6.93 2.63 -10.05
N ARG A 14 -6.77 1.38 -10.48
CA ARG A 14 -5.58 0.56 -10.17
C ARG A 14 -4.31 1.04 -10.86
N ALA A 15 -4.40 1.59 -12.07
CA ALA A 15 -3.24 2.16 -12.75
C ALA A 15 -2.75 3.46 -12.09
N GLU A 16 -3.65 4.23 -11.49
CA GLU A 16 -3.37 5.52 -10.82
C GLU A 16 -3.06 5.39 -9.32
N GLU A 17 -2.93 4.17 -8.80
CA GLU A 17 -2.83 3.85 -7.36
C GLU A 17 -1.55 4.33 -6.66
N ALA A 18 -0.84 5.30 -7.25
CA ALA A 18 0.28 6.02 -6.66
C ALA A 18 -0.10 6.82 -5.39
N SER A 19 -1.40 7.08 -5.17
CA SER A 19 -1.89 7.93 -4.06
C SER A 19 -2.41 7.18 -2.83
N GLY A 20 -2.52 5.84 -2.88
CA GLY A 20 -2.95 5.02 -1.75
C GLY A 20 -3.89 3.88 -2.15
N PHE A 21 -3.94 2.85 -1.30
CA PHE A 21 -4.79 1.67 -1.52
C PHE A 21 -6.27 2.03 -1.42
N ALA A 22 -7.04 1.71 -2.47
CA ALA A 22 -8.49 1.91 -2.49
C ALA A 22 -9.23 0.56 -2.50
N TYR A 23 -10.19 0.33 -1.61
CA TYR A 23 -10.99 -0.89 -1.66
C TYR A 23 -12.13 -0.75 -2.70
N ILE A 24 -12.11 -1.56 -3.76
CA ILE A 24 -13.07 -1.50 -4.88
C ILE A 24 -14.05 -2.66 -4.81
N MET A 25 -15.33 -2.36 -4.62
CA MET A 25 -16.42 -3.33 -4.63
C MET A 25 -17.31 -3.12 -5.86
N LEU A 26 -17.38 -4.12 -6.74
CA LEU A 26 -18.22 -4.08 -7.93
C LEU A 26 -19.59 -4.71 -7.68
N ILE A 27 -20.65 -3.92 -7.84
CA ILE A 27 -22.03 -4.39 -7.72
C ILE A 27 -22.69 -4.38 -9.10
N THR A 28 -23.08 -5.55 -9.61
CA THR A 28 -23.54 -5.69 -11.00
C THR A 28 -24.74 -6.63 -11.13
N ALA A 29 -25.54 -6.46 -12.18
CA ALA A 29 -26.57 -7.44 -12.56
C ALA A 29 -25.99 -8.58 -13.43
N ARG A 30 -24.74 -8.46 -13.90
CA ARG A 30 -24.07 -9.51 -14.68
C ARG A 30 -23.67 -10.66 -13.77
N THR A 31 -23.98 -11.88 -14.17
CA THR A 31 -23.73 -13.10 -13.38
C THR A 31 -22.87 -14.09 -14.18
N GLY A 32 -22.43 -15.17 -13.53
CA GLY A 32 -21.66 -16.24 -14.17
C GLY A 32 -20.15 -16.07 -14.07
N LYS A 33 -19.45 -17.19 -14.26
CA LYS A 33 -18.01 -17.32 -14.00
C LYS A 33 -17.15 -16.36 -14.84
N ALA A 34 -17.49 -16.16 -16.11
CA ALA A 34 -16.74 -15.26 -16.98
C ALA A 34 -16.76 -13.81 -16.46
N ASN A 35 -17.95 -13.29 -16.16
CA ASN A 35 -18.10 -11.93 -15.61
C ASN A 35 -17.39 -11.75 -14.25
N TYR A 36 -17.40 -12.78 -13.41
CA TYR A 36 -16.64 -12.77 -12.16
C TYR A 36 -15.14 -12.67 -12.43
N LEU A 37 -14.60 -13.52 -13.31
CA LEU A 37 -13.17 -13.52 -13.65
C LEU A 37 -12.74 -12.19 -14.28
N ASP A 38 -13.53 -11.66 -15.21
CA ASP A 38 -13.26 -10.37 -15.85
C ASP A 38 -13.22 -9.23 -14.82
N ALA A 39 -14.14 -9.24 -13.85
CA ALA A 39 -14.15 -8.27 -12.77
C ALA A 39 -12.90 -8.40 -11.89
N MET A 40 -12.57 -9.60 -11.42
CA MET A 40 -11.37 -9.82 -10.61
C MET A 40 -10.09 -9.39 -11.34
N ASN A 41 -9.98 -9.71 -12.64
CA ASN A 41 -8.85 -9.31 -13.48
C ASN A 41 -8.77 -7.79 -13.71
N SER A 42 -9.87 -7.06 -13.55
CA SER A 42 -9.87 -5.58 -13.58
C SER A 42 -9.36 -4.95 -12.27
N GLY A 43 -9.08 -5.76 -11.25
CA GLY A 43 -8.53 -5.35 -9.97
C GLY A 43 -9.57 -4.99 -8.91
N VAL A 44 -10.79 -5.49 -9.00
CA VAL A 44 -11.77 -5.33 -7.90
C VAL A 44 -11.38 -6.22 -6.72
N ASP A 45 -11.66 -5.76 -5.50
CA ASP A 45 -11.47 -6.54 -4.28
C ASP A 45 -12.68 -7.41 -3.95
N ASP A 46 -13.87 -7.00 -4.40
CA ASP A 46 -15.10 -7.75 -4.19
C ASP A 46 -16.07 -7.63 -5.39
N PHE A 47 -16.82 -8.69 -5.62
CA PHE A 47 -17.80 -8.83 -6.70
C PHE A 47 -19.14 -9.29 -6.14
N ILE A 48 -20.17 -8.47 -6.34
CA ILE A 48 -21.51 -8.70 -5.80
C ILE A 48 -22.53 -8.64 -6.92
N THR A 49 -23.30 -9.72 -7.07
CA THR A 49 -24.40 -9.79 -8.03
C THR A 49 -25.68 -9.23 -7.43
N LYS A 50 -26.49 -8.57 -8.25
CA LYS A 50 -27.86 -8.17 -7.90
C LYS A 50 -28.86 -9.29 -8.25
N PRO A 51 -29.93 -9.48 -7.44
CA PRO A 51 -30.16 -8.84 -6.14
C PRO A 51 -29.22 -9.40 -5.07
N PHE A 52 -28.90 -8.57 -4.06
CA PHE A 52 -28.09 -8.98 -2.91
C PHE A 52 -28.86 -8.75 -1.60
N GLU A 53 -28.52 -9.52 -0.58
CA GLU A 53 -29.06 -9.32 0.77
C GLU A 53 -28.30 -8.20 1.49
N LYS A 54 -29.05 -7.33 2.19
CA LYS A 54 -28.46 -6.19 2.91
C LYS A 54 -27.45 -6.63 3.95
N ASP A 55 -27.75 -7.68 4.70
CA ASP A 55 -26.87 -8.17 5.77
C ASP A 55 -25.56 -8.74 5.22
N GLN A 56 -25.60 -9.39 4.05
CA GLN A 56 -24.41 -9.85 3.35
C GLN A 56 -23.55 -8.68 2.87
N LEU A 57 -24.17 -7.64 2.29
CA LEU A 57 -23.44 -6.43 1.88
C LEU A 57 -22.80 -5.75 3.09
N LEU A 58 -23.52 -5.60 4.20
CA LEU A 58 -22.98 -5.01 5.42
C LEU A 58 -21.81 -5.83 5.99
N ALA A 59 -21.88 -7.16 5.93
CA ALA A 59 -20.76 -8.02 6.33
C ALA A 59 -19.52 -7.79 5.45
N ARG A 60 -19.70 -7.68 4.12
CA ARG A 60 -18.62 -7.39 3.18
C ARG A 60 -18.01 -6.00 3.41
N VAL A 61 -18.83 -4.98 3.66
CA VAL A 61 -18.35 -3.63 4.01
C VAL A 61 -17.53 -3.66 5.30
N ARG A 62 -17.95 -4.40 6.34
CA ARG A 62 -17.14 -4.56 7.56
C ARG A 62 -15.79 -5.22 7.29
N VAL A 63 -15.72 -6.18 6.37
CA VAL A 63 -14.46 -6.79 5.92
C VAL A 63 -13.58 -5.74 5.23
N ALA A 64 -14.14 -4.97 4.30
CA ALA A 64 -13.44 -3.90 3.60
C ALA A 64 -12.86 -2.86 4.57
N THR A 65 -13.63 -2.41 5.57
CA THR A 65 -13.16 -1.47 6.60
C THR A 65 -11.97 -2.01 7.39
N ARG A 66 -11.98 -3.31 7.75
CA ARG A 66 -10.84 -3.93 8.44
C ARG A 66 -9.59 -3.96 7.56
N ILE A 67 -9.75 -4.28 6.26
CA ILE A 67 -8.64 -4.30 5.30
C ILE A 67 -8.05 -2.89 5.14
N LEU A 68 -8.89 -1.87 4.99
CA LEU A 68 -8.46 -0.47 4.93
C LEU A 68 -7.68 -0.05 6.19
N GLY A 69 -8.17 -0.43 7.38
CA GLY A 69 -7.47 -0.16 8.64
C GLY A 69 -6.09 -0.85 8.75
N LEU A 70 -5.97 -2.08 8.24
CA LEU A 70 -4.70 -2.79 8.18
C LEU A 70 -3.72 -2.14 7.20
N HIS A 71 -4.20 -1.73 6.02
CA HIS A 71 -3.39 -1.00 5.04
C HIS A 71 -2.86 0.31 5.61
N GLU A 72 -3.71 1.06 6.32
CA GLU A 72 -3.29 2.31 6.96
C GLU A 72 -2.27 2.07 8.08
N SER A 73 -2.48 1.04 8.90
CA SER A 73 -1.52 0.67 9.97
C SER A 73 -0.15 0.30 9.39
N LEU A 74 -0.14 -0.47 8.29
CA LEU A 74 1.08 -0.85 7.59
C LEU A 74 1.78 0.38 6.99
N ARG A 75 1.02 1.29 6.38
CA ARG A 75 1.55 2.54 5.83
C ARG A 75 2.27 3.36 6.90
N LEU A 76 1.62 3.56 8.05
CA LEU A 76 2.20 4.28 9.18
C LEU A 76 3.46 3.60 9.73
N ALA A 77 3.44 2.27 9.87
CA ALA A 77 4.59 1.50 10.33
C ALA A 77 5.77 1.59 9.36
N ASN A 78 5.51 1.54 8.05
CA ASN A 78 6.56 1.70 7.04
C ASN A 78 7.19 3.10 7.09
N THR A 79 6.38 4.15 7.18
CA THR A 79 6.90 5.53 7.32
C THR A 79 7.76 5.69 8.57
N ASP A 80 7.32 5.16 9.72
CA ASP A 80 8.11 5.18 10.96
C ASP A 80 9.41 4.38 10.82
N LEU A 81 9.38 3.21 10.18
CA LEU A 81 10.56 2.40 9.93
C LEU A 81 11.56 3.12 9.02
N GLU A 82 11.09 3.77 7.96
CA GLU A 82 11.92 4.57 7.06
C GLU A 82 12.62 5.72 7.80
N HIS A 83 11.90 6.41 8.68
CA HIS A 83 12.48 7.43 9.55
C HIS A 83 13.59 6.87 10.44
N ARG A 84 13.34 5.75 11.13
CA ARG A 84 14.34 5.11 12.00
C ARG A 84 15.57 4.64 11.22
N VAL A 85 15.38 4.07 10.03
CA VAL A 85 16.48 3.66 9.16
C VAL A 85 17.33 4.88 8.77
N HIS A 86 16.68 5.99 8.42
CA HIS A 86 17.37 7.23 8.08
C HIS A 86 18.19 7.77 9.25
N GLU A 87 17.60 7.87 10.45
CA GLU A 87 18.27 8.35 11.65
C GLU A 87 19.49 7.49 12.02
N ARG A 88 19.32 6.17 12.06
CA ARG A 88 20.41 5.24 12.42
C ARG A 88 21.54 5.25 11.41
N THR A 89 21.22 5.41 10.13
CA THR A 89 22.22 5.53 9.06
C THR A 89 23.04 6.82 9.24
N ALA A 90 22.39 7.94 9.57
CA ALA A 90 23.06 9.20 9.83
C ALA A 90 23.97 9.13 11.08
N GLU A 91 23.51 8.51 12.16
CA GLU A 91 24.30 8.28 13.37
C GLU A 91 25.55 7.45 13.09
N LEU A 92 25.40 6.32 12.39
CA LEU A 92 26.51 5.45 12.04
C LEU A 92 27.53 6.16 11.15
N GLN A 93 27.08 6.94 10.16
CA GLN A 93 27.97 7.74 9.32
C GLN A 93 28.77 8.76 10.15
N LYS A 94 28.12 9.43 11.12
CA LYS A 94 28.79 10.37 12.01
C LYS A 94 29.85 9.69 12.88
N ALA A 95 29.52 8.54 13.47
CA ALA A 95 30.45 7.77 14.28
C ALA A 95 31.66 7.26 13.47
N LEU A 96 31.42 6.77 12.25
CA LEU A 96 32.48 6.34 11.33
C LEU A 96 33.40 7.50 10.95
N ARG A 97 32.86 8.68 10.66
CA ARG A 97 33.66 9.89 10.36
C ARG A 97 34.55 10.28 11.54
N ALA A 98 33.98 10.38 12.74
CA ALA A 98 34.75 10.71 13.95
C ALA A 98 35.88 9.70 14.23
N LYS A 99 35.62 8.40 14.02
CA LYS A 99 36.65 7.36 14.17
C LYS A 99 37.77 7.52 13.14
N SER A 100 37.44 7.81 11.88
CA SER A 100 38.43 8.04 10.82
C SER A 100 39.30 9.27 11.12
N GLU A 101 38.69 10.37 11.54
CA GLU A 101 39.40 11.60 11.93
C GLU A 101 40.36 11.36 13.10
N PHE A 102 39.92 10.62 14.12
CA PHE A 102 40.77 10.27 15.26
C PHE A 102 42.00 9.45 14.83
N LEU A 103 41.80 8.40 14.03
CA LEU A 103 42.89 7.57 13.54
C LEU A 103 43.88 8.37 12.68
N SER A 104 43.39 9.29 11.86
CA SER A 104 44.23 10.18 11.05
C SER A 104 45.10 11.10 11.90
N ARG A 105 44.54 11.71 12.96
CA ARG A 105 45.29 12.58 13.89
C ARG A 105 46.35 11.80 14.67
N ALA A 106 45.98 10.65 15.24
CA ALA A 106 46.90 9.82 16.02
C ALA A 106 48.08 9.31 15.16
N SER A 107 47.84 8.98 13.89
CA SER A 107 48.89 8.54 12.97
C SER A 107 49.87 9.65 12.58
N HIS A 108 49.43 10.92 12.59
CA HIS A 108 50.30 12.08 12.33
C HIS A 108 51.23 12.36 13.52
N GLU A 109 50.75 12.24 14.76
CA GLU A 109 51.55 12.46 15.97
C GLU A 109 52.64 11.41 16.17
N LEU A 110 52.36 10.13 15.86
CA LEU A 110 53.33 9.04 15.97
C LEU A 110 54.47 9.10 14.93
N ARG A 111 54.36 9.95 13.91
CA ARG A 111 55.34 10.12 12.83
C ARG A 111 56.31 11.28 13.06
N THR A 112 56.10 12.07 14.10
CA THR A 112 56.92 13.24 14.48
C THR A 112 57.73 12.90 15.73
#